data_AF-A0A7S3RA17-F1
#
_entry.id   AF-A0A7S3RA17-F1
#
_cell.length_a   1.000
_cell.length_b   1.000
_cell.length_c   1.000
_cell.angle_alpha   90.00
_cell.angle_beta   90.00
_cell.angle_gamma   90.00
#
_symmetry.space_group_name_H-M   'P 1'
#
loop_
_entity.id
_entity.type
_entity.pdbx_description
1 polymer ?
#
loop_
_entity_poly.entity_id
_entity_poly.type
_entity_poly.pdbx_seq_one_letter_code
_entity_poly.pdbx_strand_id
1 'polypeptide(L)'
;EVEGAPCTQAPQELTPLQQLLQICSQSVDTSQIPSMDAFIGAQADLRKISKIGEGTYGEAFKHNKIVFKVVPVEGEQLINGAPQKMAQEMAAEALIALTLTSLRYQDAGGREQQNVTPSFVETFEVGVCRGPYTPELVRAWHKWDKAHGSENDPVDSLQPDQLYLVIAMRDCGRDLEKASIASFDQARSLLVQVALTLAIAEEAVEFEHRDLHWGNVLVRPADSVSLDVRLRGVDIEVQTHGMAASIIDFTASRLRTLTGALAYCDLSCDPELFEGTKGVIQFDTYRWMRRLNQDDWSSSCFATNCLWMAYLAEMIVKEKAAALNAAQKRQLREFRKRAAQTLSCCDLICDELFQGLWIAKANAL
;
A
#
# COMPACT_ATOMS: atom_id res chain seq x y z
N GLU A 1 -58.99 -23.90 -10.48
CA GLU A 1 -57.61 -23.83 -11.01
C GLU A 1 -57.02 -22.52 -10.53
N VAL A 2 -56.02 -22.59 -9.66
CA VAL A 2 -55.32 -21.40 -9.15
C VAL A 2 -54.00 -21.36 -9.93
N GLU A 3 -53.90 -20.42 -10.86
CA GLU A 3 -52.68 -20.18 -11.63
C GLU A 3 -51.54 -19.78 -10.69
N GLY A 4 -50.44 -20.52 -10.77
CA GLY A 4 -49.27 -20.36 -9.93
C GLY A 4 -48.54 -19.05 -10.22
N ALA A 5 -48.18 -18.33 -9.16
CA ALA A 5 -47.32 -17.16 -9.21
C ALA A 5 -45.92 -17.53 -9.78
N PRO A 6 -45.26 -16.62 -10.51
CA PRO A 6 -43.92 -16.84 -11.04
C PRO A 6 -42.92 -16.97 -9.89
N CYS A 7 -42.13 -18.03 -9.93
CA CYS A 7 -41.01 -18.29 -9.05
C CYS A 7 -39.98 -17.15 -9.20
N THR A 8 -39.84 -16.30 -8.18
CA THR A 8 -38.76 -15.32 -8.10
C THR A 8 -37.44 -16.06 -8.06
N GLN A 9 -36.68 -16.03 -9.16
CA GLN A 9 -35.32 -16.54 -9.20
C GLN A 9 -34.50 -15.80 -8.15
N ALA A 10 -33.82 -16.54 -7.27
CA ALA A 10 -32.87 -15.96 -6.33
C ALA A 10 -31.79 -15.20 -7.13
N PRO A 11 -31.26 -14.08 -6.62
CA PRO A 11 -30.16 -13.37 -7.29
C PRO A 11 -29.00 -14.34 -7.51
N GLN A 12 -28.53 -14.47 -8.75
CA GLN A 12 -27.36 -15.28 -9.06
C GLN A 12 -26.14 -14.67 -8.35
N GLU A 13 -25.46 -15.47 -7.54
CA GLU A 13 -24.26 -15.04 -6.82
C GLU A 13 -23.14 -14.73 -7.82
N LEU A 14 -22.52 -13.56 -7.69
CA LEU A 14 -21.44 -13.12 -8.58
C LEU A 14 -20.19 -13.96 -8.36
N THR A 15 -19.49 -14.31 -9.45
CA THR A 15 -18.17 -14.96 -9.35
C THR A 15 -17.13 -14.01 -8.74
N PRO A 16 -15.99 -14.51 -8.21
CA PRO A 16 -14.93 -13.65 -7.68
C PRO A 16 -14.44 -12.58 -8.65
N LEU A 17 -14.30 -12.92 -9.95
CA LEU A 17 -13.96 -11.94 -10.99
C LEU A 17 -15.04 -10.87 -11.15
N GLN A 18 -16.32 -11.25 -11.13
CA GLN A 18 -17.42 -10.28 -11.23
C GLN A 18 -17.51 -9.37 -10.00
N GLN A 19 -17.21 -9.89 -8.81
CA GLN A 19 -17.10 -9.09 -7.59
C GLN A 19 -15.95 -8.09 -7.68
N LEU A 20 -14.79 -8.51 -8.18
CA LEU A 20 -13.65 -7.63 -8.44
C LEU A 20 -14.01 -6.53 -9.44
N LEU A 21 -14.67 -6.87 -10.56
CA LEU A 21 -15.14 -5.90 -11.54
C LEU A 21 -16.10 -4.89 -10.91
N GLN A 22 -17.01 -5.35 -10.06
CA GLN A 22 -17.93 -4.47 -9.33
C GLN A 22 -17.19 -3.51 -8.38
N ILE A 23 -16.18 -3.98 -7.65
CA ILE A 23 -15.32 -3.14 -6.79
C ILE A 23 -14.60 -2.08 -7.64
N CYS A 24 -14.13 -2.45 -8.82
CA CYS A 24 -13.50 -1.55 -9.80
C CYS A 24 -14.49 -0.60 -10.49
N SER A 25 -15.78 -0.63 -10.14
CA SER A 25 -16.84 0.11 -10.84
C SER A 25 -16.94 -0.20 -12.34
N GLN A 26 -16.54 -1.40 -12.74
CA GLN A 26 -16.66 -1.92 -14.10
C GLN A 26 -17.93 -2.77 -14.26
N SER A 27 -18.33 -3.01 -15.50
CA SER A 27 -19.42 -3.94 -15.83
C SER A 27 -19.09 -5.35 -15.33
N VAL A 28 -20.06 -6.02 -14.70
CA VAL A 28 -19.93 -7.43 -14.27
C VAL A 28 -20.04 -8.42 -15.44
N ASP A 29 -20.34 -7.94 -16.66
CA ASP A 29 -20.24 -8.72 -17.89
C ASP A 29 -18.77 -8.83 -18.30
N THR A 30 -18.18 -10.02 -18.10
CA THR A 30 -16.76 -10.28 -18.36
C THR A 30 -16.37 -10.15 -19.83
N SER A 31 -17.33 -10.12 -20.76
CA SER A 31 -17.07 -9.83 -22.17
C SER A 31 -16.75 -8.35 -22.45
N GLN A 32 -17.07 -7.47 -21.49
CA GLN A 32 -16.86 -6.02 -21.58
C GLN A 32 -15.56 -5.54 -20.90
N ILE A 33 -14.72 -6.47 -20.42
CA ILE A 33 -13.43 -6.11 -19.83
C ILE A 33 -12.57 -5.42 -20.89
N PRO A 34 -12.09 -4.17 -20.65
CA PRO A 34 -11.36 -3.41 -21.64
C PRO A 34 -9.98 -4.01 -21.93
N SER A 35 -9.40 -3.63 -23.07
CA SER A 35 -7.99 -3.90 -23.32
C SER A 35 -7.08 -3.06 -22.43
N MET A 36 -5.83 -3.49 -22.24
CA MET A 36 -4.83 -2.71 -21.50
C MET A 36 -4.60 -1.32 -22.14
N ASP A 37 -4.65 -1.25 -23.47
CA ASP A 37 -4.56 0.01 -24.23
C ASP A 37 -5.72 0.95 -23.90
N ALA A 38 -6.95 0.43 -23.90
CA ALA A 38 -8.13 1.23 -23.57
C ALA A 38 -8.11 1.72 -22.11
N PHE A 39 -7.72 0.86 -21.17
CA PHE A 39 -7.71 1.19 -19.74
C PHE A 39 -6.59 2.18 -19.38
N ILE A 40 -5.32 1.83 -19.65
CA ILE A 40 -4.18 2.69 -19.30
C ILE A 40 -4.15 3.93 -20.20
N GLY A 41 -4.49 3.79 -21.48
CA GLY A 41 -4.52 4.87 -22.46
C GLY A 41 -5.57 5.95 -22.17
N ALA A 42 -6.59 5.64 -21.37
CA ALA A 42 -7.54 6.65 -20.89
C ALA A 42 -6.90 7.70 -19.96
N GLN A 43 -5.80 7.35 -19.28
CA GLN A 43 -5.12 8.20 -18.31
C GLN A 43 -3.69 8.59 -18.71
N ALA A 44 -3.11 7.93 -19.72
CA ALA A 44 -1.71 8.13 -20.10
C ALA A 44 -1.45 8.13 -21.61
N ASP A 45 -0.52 8.97 -22.05
CA ASP A 45 0.09 8.84 -23.38
C ASP A 45 1.09 7.67 -23.34
N LEU A 46 0.64 6.47 -23.73
CA LEU A 46 1.41 5.23 -23.66
C LEU A 46 2.79 5.34 -24.33
N ARG A 47 2.92 6.16 -25.37
CA ARG A 47 4.20 6.40 -26.07
C ARG A 47 5.27 7.06 -25.19
N LYS A 48 4.85 7.68 -24.09
CA LYS A 48 5.70 8.37 -23.11
C LYS A 48 5.71 7.66 -21.76
N ILE A 49 5.20 6.43 -21.69
CA ILE A 49 5.25 5.63 -20.46
C ILE A 49 6.66 5.06 -20.26
N SER A 50 7.06 4.90 -19.01
CA SER A 50 8.32 4.26 -18.63
C SER A 50 8.09 3.27 -17.50
N LYS A 51 8.72 2.08 -17.56
CA LYS A 51 8.85 1.22 -16.38
C LYS A 51 9.72 1.94 -15.33
N ILE A 52 9.34 1.84 -14.06
CA ILE A 52 10.01 2.50 -12.93
C ILE A 52 10.39 1.53 -11.80
N GLY A 53 9.90 0.30 -11.86
CA GLY A 53 10.13 -0.72 -10.86
C GLY A 53 9.40 -2.01 -11.21
N GLU A 54 9.68 -3.03 -10.42
CA GLU A 54 9.16 -4.37 -10.54
C GLU A 54 9.06 -4.98 -9.14
N GLY A 55 8.21 -5.98 -9.00
CA GLY A 55 8.14 -6.86 -7.84
C GLY A 55 7.69 -8.24 -8.28
N THR A 56 7.68 -9.19 -7.34
CA THR A 56 7.36 -10.60 -7.60
C THR A 56 6.05 -10.76 -8.39
N TYR A 57 5.03 -9.98 -8.06
CA TYR A 57 3.69 -10.15 -8.63
C TYR A 57 3.38 -9.23 -9.81
N GLY A 58 4.29 -8.34 -10.22
CA GLY A 58 3.96 -7.42 -11.31
C GLY A 58 4.95 -6.31 -11.57
N GLU A 59 4.47 -5.34 -12.34
CA GLU A 59 5.28 -4.30 -12.97
C GLU A 59 4.76 -2.91 -12.62
N ALA A 60 5.67 -1.95 -12.44
CA ALA A 60 5.31 -0.56 -12.19
C ALA A 60 5.71 0.32 -13.37
N PHE A 61 4.71 0.94 -14.00
CA PHE A 61 4.90 1.89 -15.09
C PHE A 61 4.51 3.30 -14.65
N LYS A 62 5.04 4.32 -15.32
CA LYS A 62 4.78 5.73 -14.99
C LYS A 62 4.56 6.57 -16.23
N HIS A 63 3.57 7.44 -16.14
CA HIS A 63 3.40 8.57 -17.06
C HIS A 63 3.04 9.83 -16.28
N ASN A 64 3.80 10.91 -16.47
CA ASN A 64 3.66 12.16 -15.70
C ASN A 64 3.69 11.89 -14.18
N LYS A 65 2.58 12.17 -13.48
CA LYS A 65 2.40 12.01 -12.03
C LYS A 65 1.55 10.78 -11.67
N ILE A 66 1.35 9.86 -12.61
CA ILE A 66 0.56 8.64 -12.43
C ILE A 66 1.50 7.44 -12.56
N VAL A 67 1.43 6.54 -11.59
CA VAL A 67 2.06 5.23 -11.58
C VAL A 67 0.99 4.17 -11.78
N PHE A 68 1.27 3.18 -12.60
CA PHE A 68 0.39 2.04 -12.89
C PHE A 68 1.08 0.79 -12.36
N LYS A 69 0.55 0.20 -11.29
CA LYS A 69 0.91 -1.14 -10.84
C LYS A 69 0.09 -2.14 -11.66
N VAL A 70 0.73 -2.98 -12.44
CA VAL A 70 0.11 -3.95 -13.34
C VAL A 70 0.42 -5.36 -12.82
N VAL A 71 -0.61 -6.07 -12.39
CA VAL A 71 -0.52 -7.40 -11.76
C VAL A 71 -1.29 -8.40 -12.61
N PRO A 72 -0.64 -9.42 -13.19
CA PRO A 72 -1.35 -10.52 -13.87
C PRO A 72 -2.19 -11.34 -12.86
N VAL A 73 -3.40 -11.70 -13.26
CA VAL A 73 -4.37 -12.41 -12.40
C VAL A 73 -5.07 -13.54 -13.15
N GLU A 74 -5.58 -14.53 -12.42
CA GLU A 74 -6.44 -15.61 -12.94
C GLU A 74 -5.80 -16.51 -14.03
N GLY A 75 -4.48 -16.43 -14.24
CA GLY A 75 -3.77 -17.29 -15.18
C GLY A 75 -3.06 -18.48 -14.52
N GLU A 76 -2.93 -19.58 -15.28
CA GLU A 76 -2.29 -20.82 -14.81
C GLU A 76 -0.75 -20.80 -14.96
N GLN A 77 -0.23 -19.90 -15.80
CA GLN A 77 1.21 -19.74 -16.01
C GLN A 77 1.86 -19.12 -14.78
N LEU A 78 2.95 -19.72 -14.30
CA LEU A 78 3.84 -19.09 -13.31
C LEU A 78 4.47 -17.83 -13.92
N ILE A 79 4.44 -16.74 -13.17
CA ILE A 79 5.05 -15.46 -13.54
C ILE A 79 6.07 -15.11 -12.48
N ASN A 80 7.31 -14.87 -12.89
CA ASN A 80 8.44 -14.60 -11.98
C ASN A 80 8.65 -15.73 -10.96
N GLY A 81 8.37 -16.97 -11.37
CA GLY A 81 8.43 -18.15 -10.50
C GLY A 81 7.26 -18.34 -9.53
N ALA A 82 6.28 -17.42 -9.48
CA ALA A 82 5.14 -17.47 -8.57
C ALA A 82 3.81 -17.74 -9.31
N PRO A 83 2.82 -18.38 -8.66
CA PRO A 83 1.46 -18.45 -9.18
C PRO A 83 0.84 -17.05 -9.25
N GLN A 84 -0.03 -16.83 -10.23
CA GLN A 84 -0.77 -15.58 -10.34
C GLN A 84 -1.78 -15.44 -9.21
N LYS A 85 -2.07 -14.19 -8.84
CA LYS A 85 -3.07 -13.89 -7.82
C LYS A 85 -4.48 -14.16 -8.36
N MET A 86 -5.34 -14.70 -7.50
CA MET A 86 -6.75 -14.91 -7.81
C MET A 86 -7.54 -13.60 -7.66
N ALA A 87 -8.66 -13.47 -8.37
CA ALA A 87 -9.52 -12.30 -8.33
C ALA A 87 -10.02 -11.99 -6.92
N GLN A 88 -10.21 -13.01 -6.08
CA GLN A 88 -10.57 -12.84 -4.66
C GLN A 88 -9.44 -12.15 -3.86
N GLU A 89 -8.18 -12.52 -4.08
CA GLU A 89 -7.04 -11.87 -3.42
C GLU A 89 -6.91 -10.42 -3.90
N MET A 90 -7.07 -10.18 -5.21
CA MET A 90 -7.00 -8.84 -5.77
C MET A 90 -8.19 -7.96 -5.39
N ALA A 91 -9.35 -8.54 -5.12
CA ALA A 91 -10.50 -7.81 -4.57
C ALA A 91 -10.16 -7.22 -3.19
N ALA A 92 -9.41 -7.95 -2.35
CA ALA A 92 -8.95 -7.42 -1.08
C ALA A 92 -7.98 -6.24 -1.28
N GLU A 93 -6.97 -6.36 -2.14
CA GLU A 93 -6.04 -5.27 -2.42
C GLU A 93 -6.75 -4.03 -3.00
N ALA A 94 -7.68 -4.22 -3.94
CA ALA A 94 -8.49 -3.15 -4.52
C ALA A 94 -9.34 -2.44 -3.44
N LEU A 95 -10.03 -3.19 -2.58
CA LEU A 95 -10.79 -2.62 -1.47
C LEU A 95 -9.90 -1.85 -0.50
N ILE A 96 -8.71 -2.38 -0.19
CA ILE A 96 -7.76 -1.71 0.70
C ILE A 96 -7.31 -0.38 0.09
N ALA A 97 -6.87 -0.37 -1.17
CA ALA A 97 -6.38 0.81 -1.86
C ALA A 97 -7.45 1.92 -1.95
N LEU A 98 -8.69 1.57 -2.28
CA LEU A 98 -9.82 2.49 -2.34
C LEU A 98 -10.20 3.02 -0.95
N THR A 99 -10.22 2.14 0.06
CA THR A 99 -10.55 2.52 1.45
C THR A 99 -9.52 3.51 2.01
N LEU A 100 -8.22 3.22 1.85
CA LEU A 100 -7.17 4.11 2.35
C LEU A 100 -7.13 5.44 1.58
N THR A 101 -7.44 5.44 0.29
CA THR A 101 -7.60 6.67 -0.49
C THR A 101 -8.74 7.54 0.07
N SER A 102 -9.83 6.94 0.54
CA SER A 102 -10.95 7.68 1.15
C SER A 102 -10.59 8.38 2.47
N LEU A 103 -9.53 7.95 3.16
CA LEU A 103 -9.03 8.63 4.37
C LEU A 103 -8.28 9.93 4.06
N ARG A 104 -8.04 10.25 2.78
CA ARG A 104 -7.35 11.48 2.36
C ARG A 104 -8.26 12.71 2.33
N TYR A 105 -9.57 12.52 2.32
CA TYR A 105 -10.54 13.56 1.97
C TYR A 105 -11.62 13.70 3.03
N GLN A 106 -11.97 14.92 3.40
CA GLN A 106 -13.18 15.17 4.18
C GLN A 106 -14.43 14.68 3.41
N ASP A 107 -15.41 14.12 4.12
CA ASP A 107 -16.66 13.64 3.51
C ASP A 107 -17.34 14.78 2.73
N ALA A 108 -17.62 14.55 1.44
CA ALA A 108 -18.35 15.50 0.59
C ALA A 108 -19.77 15.77 1.09
N GLY A 109 -20.33 14.88 1.94
CA GLY A 109 -21.61 15.05 2.62
C GLY A 109 -21.61 16.03 3.79
N GLY A 110 -20.50 16.72 4.07
CA GLY A 110 -20.40 17.75 5.12
C GLY A 110 -20.36 17.21 6.55
N ARG A 111 -20.27 15.89 6.75
CA ARG A 111 -19.96 15.30 8.06
C ARG A 111 -18.47 15.35 8.31
N GLU A 112 -18.10 15.79 9.49
CA GLU A 112 -16.70 15.89 9.85
C GLU A 112 -16.09 14.49 10.02
N GLN A 113 -15.23 14.08 9.08
CA GLN A 113 -14.52 12.81 9.16
C GLN A 113 -13.58 12.83 10.37
N GLN A 114 -13.68 11.81 11.22
CA GLN A 114 -12.94 11.74 12.49
C GLN A 114 -11.45 11.42 12.28
N ASN A 115 -11.11 10.78 11.18
CA ASN A 115 -9.77 10.26 10.90
C ASN A 115 -9.41 10.62 9.46
N VAL A 116 -8.40 11.48 9.27
CA VAL A 116 -7.98 12.01 7.98
C VAL A 116 -6.47 12.03 7.87
N THR A 117 -5.91 11.43 6.82
CA THR A 117 -4.48 11.50 6.53
C THR A 117 -4.21 11.53 5.02
N PRO A 118 -3.37 12.46 4.53
CA PRO A 118 -2.97 12.55 3.12
C PRO A 118 -1.70 11.71 2.84
N SER A 119 -1.36 10.73 3.68
CA SER A 119 -0.07 10.05 3.65
C SER A 119 -0.12 8.57 3.24
N PHE A 120 -1.29 8.04 2.87
CA PHE A 120 -1.35 6.84 2.01
C PHE A 120 -1.27 7.26 0.55
N VAL A 121 -0.70 6.45 -0.34
CA VAL A 121 -0.78 6.74 -1.77
C VAL A 121 -2.22 6.93 -2.23
N GLU A 122 -2.45 7.96 -3.04
CA GLU A 122 -3.77 8.19 -3.62
C GLU A 122 -3.97 7.26 -4.81
N THR A 123 -5.03 6.48 -4.76
CA THR A 123 -5.46 5.64 -5.89
C THR A 123 -6.48 6.40 -6.72
N PHE A 124 -6.14 6.67 -7.98
CA PHE A 124 -7.04 7.36 -8.91
C PHE A 124 -8.07 6.42 -9.50
N GLU A 125 -7.64 5.22 -9.89
CA GLU A 125 -8.50 4.20 -10.48
C GLU A 125 -7.94 2.81 -10.20
N VAL A 126 -8.83 1.84 -10.00
CA VAL A 126 -8.51 0.41 -9.97
C VAL A 126 -9.37 -0.25 -11.03
N GLY A 127 -8.79 -1.09 -11.87
CA GLY A 127 -9.56 -1.81 -12.88
C GLY A 127 -8.90 -3.08 -13.36
N VAL A 128 -9.72 -3.95 -13.93
CA VAL A 128 -9.30 -5.15 -14.63
C VAL A 128 -9.24 -4.86 -16.13
N CYS A 129 -8.15 -5.26 -16.77
CA CYS A 129 -8.05 -5.29 -18.23
C CYS A 129 -7.67 -6.67 -18.74
N ARG A 130 -7.96 -6.94 -20.02
CA ARG A 130 -7.72 -8.23 -20.68
C ARG A 130 -6.90 -8.06 -21.95
N GLY A 131 -6.08 -9.04 -22.26
CA GLY A 131 -5.35 -9.12 -23.52
C GLY A 131 -3.85 -8.86 -23.36
N PRO A 132 -3.05 -8.90 -24.43
CA PRO A 132 -1.61 -8.73 -24.32
C PRO A 132 -1.23 -7.35 -23.78
N TYR A 133 -0.04 -7.26 -23.18
CA TYR A 133 0.61 -5.99 -22.92
C TYR A 133 0.68 -5.14 -24.19
N THR A 134 0.48 -3.82 -24.05
CA THR A 134 0.57 -2.94 -25.21
C THR A 134 2.01 -2.89 -25.73
N PRO A 135 2.23 -2.73 -27.06
CA PRO A 135 3.57 -2.63 -27.63
C PRO A 135 4.45 -1.55 -26.95
N GLU A 136 3.83 -0.47 -26.48
CA GLU A 136 4.48 0.62 -25.74
C GLU A 136 5.02 0.16 -24.39
N LEU A 137 4.23 -0.57 -23.60
CA LEU A 137 4.66 -1.07 -22.30
C LEU A 137 5.72 -2.18 -22.46
N VAL A 138 5.58 -3.05 -23.47
CA VAL A 138 6.62 -4.03 -23.83
C VAL A 138 7.96 -3.34 -24.13
N ARG A 139 7.94 -2.29 -24.97
CA ARG A 139 9.16 -1.51 -25.26
C ARG A 139 9.72 -0.84 -24.01
N ALA A 140 8.86 -0.32 -23.13
CA ALA A 140 9.30 0.29 -21.88
C ALA A 140 9.95 -0.72 -20.93
N TRP A 141 9.41 -1.94 -20.88
CA TRP A 141 9.97 -3.05 -20.10
C TRP A 141 11.35 -3.46 -20.62
N HIS A 142 11.50 -3.73 -21.92
CA HIS A 142 12.79 -4.10 -22.54
C HIS A 142 13.85 -3.00 -22.41
N LYS A 143 13.43 -1.73 -22.47
CA LYS A 143 14.33 -0.60 -22.22
C LYS A 143 14.83 -0.58 -20.78
N TRP A 144 13.97 -0.89 -19.81
CA TRP A 144 14.32 -0.96 -18.40
C TRP A 144 15.25 -2.13 -18.12
N ASP A 145 14.91 -3.33 -18.62
CA ASP A 145 15.71 -4.54 -18.50
C ASP A 145 17.13 -4.32 -19.02
N LYS A 146 17.27 -3.75 -20.22
CA LYS A 146 18.59 -3.40 -20.78
C LYS A 146 19.40 -2.45 -19.89
N ALA A 147 18.75 -1.58 -19.12
CA ALA A 147 19.41 -0.56 -18.31
C ALA A 147 19.69 -1.02 -16.87
N HIS A 148 18.89 -1.91 -16.30
CA HIS A 148 18.93 -2.28 -14.89
C HIS A 148 19.15 -3.78 -14.64
N GLY A 149 18.83 -4.64 -15.62
CA GLY A 149 18.69 -6.09 -15.47
C GLY A 149 17.40 -6.40 -14.72
N SER A 150 16.38 -6.88 -15.44
CA SER A 150 15.12 -7.31 -14.84
C SER A 150 15.32 -8.66 -14.15
N GLU A 151 14.79 -8.80 -12.93
CA GLU A 151 14.66 -10.08 -12.23
C GLU A 151 13.37 -10.81 -12.66
N ASN A 152 12.41 -10.07 -13.23
CA ASN A 152 11.15 -10.59 -13.74
C ASN A 152 11.26 -11.18 -15.16
N ASP A 153 10.32 -12.08 -15.49
CA ASP A 153 10.11 -12.64 -16.82
C ASP A 153 9.62 -11.56 -17.81
N PRO A 154 9.97 -11.64 -19.11
CA PRO A 154 9.47 -10.70 -20.13
C PRO A 154 7.95 -10.70 -20.26
N VAL A 155 7.36 -9.50 -20.20
CA VAL A 155 5.90 -9.28 -20.25
C VAL A 155 5.23 -9.62 -21.59
N ASP A 156 6.01 -9.78 -22.66
CA ASP A 156 5.53 -10.16 -24.01
C ASP A 156 5.39 -11.68 -24.20
N SER A 157 5.70 -12.47 -23.17
CA SER A 157 5.52 -13.93 -23.16
C SER A 157 4.14 -14.39 -22.64
N LEU A 158 3.31 -13.46 -22.17
CA LEU A 158 2.02 -13.74 -21.53
C LEU A 158 0.93 -14.09 -22.56
N GLN A 159 -0.06 -14.86 -22.10
CA GLN A 159 -1.13 -15.36 -22.97
C GLN A 159 -1.98 -14.23 -23.58
N PRO A 160 -2.47 -14.38 -24.83
CA PRO A 160 -3.23 -13.32 -25.51
C PRO A 160 -4.54 -12.91 -24.85
N ASP A 161 -5.06 -13.68 -23.90
CA ASP A 161 -6.31 -13.41 -23.19
C ASP A 161 -6.15 -13.23 -21.67
N GLN A 162 -4.89 -13.06 -21.23
CA GLN A 162 -4.49 -12.81 -19.85
C GLN A 162 -5.26 -11.63 -19.24
N LEU A 163 -5.67 -11.79 -17.97
CA LEU A 163 -6.27 -10.74 -17.17
C LEU A 163 -5.21 -10.04 -16.31
N TYR A 164 -5.42 -8.76 -16.06
CA TYR A 164 -4.56 -7.97 -15.17
C TYR A 164 -5.41 -7.09 -14.27
N LEU A 165 -5.04 -6.98 -13.00
CA LEU A 165 -5.41 -5.82 -12.20
C LEU A 165 -4.44 -4.68 -12.50
N VAL A 166 -4.98 -3.49 -12.73
CA VAL A 166 -4.21 -2.26 -12.86
C VAL A 166 -4.67 -1.28 -11.79
N ILE A 167 -3.73 -0.83 -10.97
CA ILE A 167 -3.94 0.24 -9.99
C ILE A 167 -3.22 1.50 -10.47
N ALA A 168 -3.98 2.50 -10.89
CA ALA A 168 -3.48 3.82 -11.25
C ALA A 168 -3.42 4.69 -9.98
N MET A 169 -2.22 5.12 -9.61
CA MET A 169 -1.95 5.78 -8.34
C MET A 169 -1.04 7.00 -8.50
N ARG A 170 -1.06 7.89 -7.52
CA ARG A 170 -0.20 9.07 -7.49
C ARG A 170 1.27 8.68 -7.38
N ASP A 171 2.11 9.34 -8.18
CA ASP A 171 3.55 9.33 -7.97
C ASP A 171 3.92 10.03 -6.66
N CYS A 172 4.39 9.26 -5.67
CA CYS A 172 4.79 9.77 -4.36
C CYS A 172 6.30 9.97 -4.19
N GLY A 173 7.09 9.89 -5.27
CA GLY A 173 8.52 10.19 -5.24
C GLY A 173 9.40 8.94 -5.18
N ARG A 174 10.40 8.92 -4.30
CA ARG A 174 11.41 7.85 -4.24
C ARG A 174 11.25 7.03 -2.99
N ASP A 175 11.46 5.72 -3.10
CA ASP A 175 11.48 4.82 -1.95
C ASP A 175 12.60 5.18 -0.95
N LEU A 176 12.39 4.87 0.33
CA LEU A 176 13.32 5.22 1.40
C LEU A 176 14.66 4.47 1.27
N GLU A 177 14.67 3.32 0.61
CA GLU A 177 15.90 2.61 0.25
C GLU A 177 16.82 3.50 -0.59
N LYS A 178 16.29 4.12 -1.66
CA LYS A 178 17.06 4.99 -2.58
C LYS A 178 17.13 6.45 -2.15
N ALA A 179 16.25 6.91 -1.25
CA ALA A 179 16.23 8.29 -0.80
C ALA A 179 17.32 8.60 0.24
N SER A 180 17.74 9.86 0.32
CA SER A 180 18.63 10.36 1.37
C SER A 180 17.85 11.00 2.51
N ILE A 181 18.27 10.76 3.75
CA ILE A 181 17.84 11.55 4.91
C ILE A 181 18.97 12.53 5.24
N ALA A 182 18.67 13.82 5.27
CA ALA A 182 19.65 14.89 5.43
C ALA A 182 19.98 15.19 6.91
N SER A 183 19.06 14.89 7.83
CA SER A 183 19.24 15.22 9.26
C SER A 183 18.45 14.29 10.17
N PHE A 184 18.78 14.35 11.46
CA PHE A 184 18.03 13.63 12.48
C PHE A 184 16.57 14.10 12.58
N ASP A 185 16.29 15.40 12.49
CA ASP A 185 14.91 15.90 12.55
C ASP A 185 14.09 15.44 11.36
N GLN A 186 14.70 15.32 10.18
CA GLN A 186 14.04 14.73 9.01
C GLN A 186 13.75 13.24 9.22
N ALA A 187 14.67 12.48 9.84
CA ALA A 187 14.42 11.09 10.22
C ALA A 187 13.25 10.95 11.20
N ARG A 188 13.21 11.81 12.22
CA ARG A 188 12.12 11.79 13.21
C ARG A 188 10.79 12.21 12.58
N SER A 189 10.81 13.23 11.71
CA SER A 189 9.64 13.69 10.95
C SER A 189 9.05 12.57 10.09
N LEU A 190 9.90 11.85 9.36
CA LEU A 190 9.48 10.69 8.58
C LEU A 190 8.79 9.65 9.45
N LEU A 191 9.42 9.27 10.58
CA LEU A 191 8.87 8.24 11.47
C LEU A 191 7.54 8.68 12.10
N VAL A 192 7.39 9.95 12.51
CA VAL A 192 6.11 10.41 13.09
C VAL A 192 5.01 10.56 12.05
N GLN A 193 5.33 10.98 10.81
CA GLN A 193 4.36 10.99 9.71
C GLN A 193 3.83 9.58 9.44
N VAL A 194 4.71 8.57 9.38
CA VAL A 194 4.30 7.17 9.20
C VAL A 194 3.50 6.66 10.41
N ALA A 195 3.96 6.90 11.64
CA ALA A 195 3.26 6.47 12.85
C ALA A 195 1.85 7.07 12.96
N LEU A 196 1.69 8.37 12.72
CA LEU A 196 0.38 9.03 12.72
C LEU A 196 -0.52 8.49 11.62
N THR A 197 0.02 8.24 10.43
CA THR A 197 -0.74 7.67 9.30
C THR A 197 -1.29 6.29 9.65
N LEU A 198 -0.47 5.44 10.26
CA LEU A 198 -0.89 4.12 10.73
C LEU A 198 -1.91 4.23 11.88
N ALA A 199 -1.68 5.10 12.87
CA ALA A 199 -2.62 5.32 13.97
C ALA A 199 -4.01 5.77 13.48
N ILE A 200 -4.05 6.67 12.51
CA ILE A 200 -5.31 7.15 11.89
C ILE A 200 -6.04 5.99 11.19
N ALA A 201 -5.32 5.11 10.52
CA ALA A 201 -5.92 3.97 9.82
C ALA A 201 -6.29 2.80 10.77
N GLU A 202 -5.55 2.58 11.85
CA GLU A 202 -5.92 1.68 12.95
C GLU A 202 -7.29 2.08 13.51
N GLU A 203 -7.48 3.38 13.78
CA GLU A 203 -8.74 3.92 14.31
C GLU A 203 -9.88 3.93 13.29
N ALA A 204 -9.60 4.26 12.04
CA ALA A 204 -10.64 4.41 11.03
C ALA A 204 -11.18 3.07 10.53
N VAL A 205 -10.28 2.12 10.30
CA VAL A 205 -10.55 0.92 9.49
C VAL A 205 -9.80 -0.31 10.00
N GLU A 206 -9.30 -0.29 11.24
CA GLU A 206 -8.53 -1.40 11.81
C GLU A 206 -7.35 -1.83 10.92
N PHE A 207 -6.64 -0.87 10.31
CA PHE A 207 -5.61 -1.15 9.32
C PHE A 207 -4.33 -1.76 9.92
N GLU A 208 -3.79 -2.75 9.22
CA GLU A 208 -2.43 -3.23 9.37
C GLU A 208 -1.74 -3.29 8.00
N HIS A 209 -0.55 -2.70 7.89
CA HIS A 209 0.18 -2.71 6.62
C HIS A 209 0.75 -4.09 6.29
N ARG A 210 1.33 -4.75 7.31
CA ARG A 210 1.93 -6.09 7.29
C ARG A 210 3.11 -6.30 6.34
N ASP A 211 3.42 -5.35 5.47
CA ASP A 211 4.66 -5.36 4.69
C ASP A 211 5.30 -3.98 4.52
N LEU A 212 5.43 -3.21 5.61
CA LEU A 212 5.93 -1.84 5.56
C LEU A 212 7.46 -1.79 5.61
N HIS A 213 8.11 -2.54 4.70
CA HIS A 213 9.54 -2.39 4.50
C HIS A 213 9.84 -1.00 3.92
N TRP A 214 11.09 -0.57 3.99
CA TRP A 214 11.50 0.78 3.59
C TRP A 214 11.34 1.06 2.07
N GLY A 215 11.10 0.03 1.25
CA GLY A 215 10.70 0.18 -0.14
C GLY A 215 9.28 0.73 -0.27
N ASN A 216 8.42 0.46 0.70
CA ASN A 216 7.01 0.84 0.75
C ASN A 216 6.75 2.17 1.47
N VAL A 217 7.83 2.89 1.82
CA VAL A 217 7.77 4.28 2.29
C VAL A 217 8.40 5.17 1.24
N LEU A 218 7.57 5.87 0.46
CA LEU A 218 8.03 6.84 -0.51
C LEU A 218 8.22 8.21 0.15
N VAL A 219 9.20 8.96 -0.31
CA VAL A 219 9.49 10.32 0.15
C VAL A 219 9.66 11.28 -1.01
N ARG A 220 9.24 12.52 -0.77
CA ARG A 220 9.39 13.66 -1.69
C ARG A 220 9.62 14.95 -0.91
N PRO A 221 10.14 16.02 -1.55
CA PRO A 221 10.12 17.34 -0.95
C PRO A 221 8.72 17.72 -0.48
N ALA A 222 8.60 18.21 0.74
CA ALA A 222 7.33 18.68 1.27
C ALA A 222 6.94 20.01 0.63
N ASP A 223 5.65 20.17 0.32
CA ASP A 223 5.10 21.41 -0.23
C ASP A 223 4.90 22.50 0.85
N SER A 224 4.92 22.10 2.13
CA SER A 224 4.71 22.93 3.30
C SER A 224 5.66 22.52 4.45
N VAL A 225 5.90 23.45 5.38
CA VAL A 225 6.65 23.21 6.62
C VAL A 225 5.90 22.28 7.58
N SER A 226 4.58 22.20 7.45
CA SER A 226 3.71 21.34 8.23
C SER A 226 2.73 20.55 7.36
N LEU A 227 2.28 19.42 7.89
CA LEU A 227 1.27 18.53 7.34
C LEU A 227 0.10 18.45 8.32
N ASP A 228 -1.11 18.71 7.84
CA ASP A 228 -2.32 18.58 8.64
C ASP A 228 -2.91 17.17 8.51
N VAL A 229 -3.22 16.57 9.65
CA VAL A 229 -3.92 15.28 9.78
C VAL A 229 -4.99 15.40 10.85
N ARG A 230 -5.90 14.41 10.92
CA ARG A 230 -6.93 14.35 11.96
C ARG A 230 -7.02 12.95 12.54
N LEU A 231 -7.04 12.85 13.86
CA LEU A 231 -7.16 11.60 14.60
C LEU A 231 -8.25 11.75 15.66
N ARG A 232 -9.29 10.91 15.61
CA ARG A 232 -10.43 10.93 16.53
C ARG A 232 -11.07 12.32 16.69
N GLY A 233 -11.19 13.05 15.58
CA GLY A 233 -11.77 14.40 15.53
C GLY A 233 -10.85 15.52 16.04
N VAL A 234 -9.60 15.22 16.38
CA VAL A 234 -8.60 16.21 16.77
C VAL A 234 -7.71 16.52 15.57
N ASP A 235 -7.67 17.80 15.18
CA ASP A 235 -6.73 18.28 14.17
C ASP A 235 -5.30 18.29 14.73
N ILE A 236 -4.37 17.72 13.98
CA ILE A 236 -2.96 17.59 14.35
C ILE A 236 -2.12 18.19 13.24
N GLU A 237 -1.22 19.10 13.61
CA GLU A 237 -0.19 19.63 12.72
C GLU A 237 1.13 18.90 12.96
N VAL A 238 1.75 18.36 11.92
CA VAL A 238 3.02 17.62 11.97
C VAL A 238 4.11 18.38 11.20
N GLN A 239 5.26 18.60 11.82
CA GLN A 239 6.41 19.27 11.18
C GLN A 239 7.05 18.35 10.13
N THR A 240 7.15 18.81 8.89
CA THR A 240 7.64 17.99 7.75
C THR A 240 9.16 17.95 7.66
N HIS A 241 9.84 18.94 8.22
CA HIS A 241 11.29 19.13 8.04
C HIS A 241 11.72 19.01 6.55
N GLY A 242 10.89 19.53 5.65
CA GLY A 242 11.13 19.54 4.21
C GLY A 242 10.89 18.21 3.49
N MET A 243 10.36 17.18 4.16
CA MET A 243 10.08 15.86 3.58
C MET A 243 8.64 15.43 3.88
N ALA A 244 7.94 14.97 2.85
CA ALA A 244 6.64 14.32 2.97
C ALA A 244 6.81 12.82 2.73
N ALA A 245 6.30 12.00 3.65
CA ALA A 245 6.27 10.55 3.53
C ALA A 245 4.93 10.07 2.94
N SER A 246 4.96 8.97 2.21
CA SER A 246 3.76 8.28 1.73
C SER A 246 3.92 6.78 1.83
N ILE A 247 2.88 6.11 2.33
CA ILE A 247 2.83 4.65 2.44
C ILE A 247 2.19 4.08 1.17
N ILE A 248 2.83 3.10 0.56
CA ILE A 248 2.38 2.40 -0.66
C ILE A 248 2.33 0.89 -0.43
N ASP A 249 1.77 0.20 -1.42
CA ASP A 249 1.78 -1.26 -1.57
C ASP A 249 1.07 -2.02 -0.45
N PHE A 250 -0.18 -2.39 -0.74
CA PHE A 250 -1.09 -2.96 0.23
C PHE A 250 -1.36 -4.45 0.00
N THR A 251 -0.53 -5.12 -0.81
CA THR A 251 -0.72 -6.53 -1.18
C THR A 251 -0.80 -7.45 0.04
N ALA A 252 -0.03 -7.19 1.11
CA ALA A 252 -0.04 -7.99 2.34
C ALA A 252 -1.00 -7.47 3.42
N SER A 253 -1.64 -6.33 3.19
CA SER A 253 -2.34 -5.57 4.22
C SER A 253 -3.66 -6.19 4.66
N ARG A 254 -4.22 -5.64 5.74
CA ARG A 254 -5.52 -6.01 6.30
C ARG A 254 -6.25 -4.77 6.78
N LEU A 255 -7.55 -4.68 6.51
CA LEU A 255 -8.45 -3.70 7.13
C LEU A 255 -9.90 -4.17 7.14
N ARG A 256 -10.72 -3.49 7.93
CA ARG A 256 -12.17 -3.52 7.84
C ARG A 256 -12.64 -2.24 7.14
N THR A 257 -13.24 -2.39 5.96
CA THR A 257 -13.77 -1.27 5.18
C THR A 257 -14.80 -0.46 5.98
N LEU A 258 -15.09 0.77 5.54
CA LEU A 258 -16.09 1.62 6.19
C LEU A 258 -17.52 1.02 6.18
N THR A 259 -17.79 0.05 5.31
CA THR A 259 -19.05 -0.71 5.26
C THR A 259 -19.02 -1.97 6.12
N GLY A 260 -17.90 -2.28 6.78
CA GLY A 260 -17.73 -3.42 7.69
C GLY A 260 -17.14 -4.68 7.06
N ALA A 261 -16.96 -4.71 5.73
CA ALA A 261 -16.34 -5.85 5.04
C ALA A 261 -14.85 -5.98 5.39
N LEU A 262 -14.38 -7.18 5.69
CA LEU A 262 -12.98 -7.48 5.94
C LEU A 262 -12.25 -7.69 4.61
N ALA A 263 -11.16 -6.96 4.39
CA ALA A 263 -10.25 -7.15 3.27
C ALA A 263 -8.87 -7.46 3.84
N TYR A 264 -8.30 -8.59 3.47
CA TYR A 264 -6.97 -9.01 3.93
C TYR A 264 -6.31 -9.97 2.93
N CYS A 265 -4.98 -10.03 2.99
CA CYS A 265 -4.22 -11.11 2.37
C CYS A 265 -3.88 -12.17 3.43
N ASP A 266 -4.15 -13.44 3.10
CA ASP A 266 -3.75 -14.56 3.94
C ASP A 266 -2.29 -14.93 3.65
N LEU A 267 -1.37 -14.42 4.48
CA LEU A 267 0.06 -14.69 4.30
C LEU A 267 0.43 -16.14 4.62
N SER A 268 -0.45 -16.95 5.23
CA SER A 268 -0.18 -18.38 5.44
C SER A 268 -0.09 -19.14 4.10
N CYS A 269 -0.63 -18.57 3.01
CA CYS A 269 -0.51 -19.09 1.66
C CYS A 269 0.88 -18.85 1.02
N ASP A 270 1.75 -18.05 1.65
CA ASP A 270 3.11 -17.77 1.17
C ASP A 270 4.15 -18.16 2.25
N PRO A 271 4.50 -19.45 2.35
CA PRO A 271 5.43 -19.94 3.37
C PRO A 271 6.84 -19.37 3.20
N GLU A 272 7.26 -19.06 1.98
CA GLU A 272 8.60 -18.58 1.65
C GLU A 272 8.92 -17.24 2.35
N LEU A 273 7.89 -16.41 2.54
CA LEU A 273 7.97 -15.16 3.30
C LEU A 273 8.56 -15.35 4.72
N PHE A 274 8.28 -16.48 5.36
CA PHE A 274 8.74 -16.79 6.72
C PHE A 274 10.06 -17.56 6.76
N GLU A 275 10.46 -18.14 5.64
CA GLU A 275 11.67 -18.95 5.46
C GLU A 275 12.90 -18.13 5.05
N GLY A 276 12.70 -16.85 4.71
CA GLY A 276 13.78 -15.92 4.38
C GLY A 276 14.88 -15.85 5.46
N THR A 277 16.09 -15.48 5.04
CA THR A 277 17.32 -15.62 5.84
C THR A 277 17.19 -15.08 7.27
N LYS A 278 17.51 -15.92 8.27
CA LYS A 278 17.48 -15.54 9.69
C LYS A 278 18.49 -14.42 9.99
N GLY A 279 18.06 -13.41 10.76
CA GLY A 279 18.89 -12.24 11.08
C GLY A 279 18.77 -11.08 10.10
N VAL A 280 18.13 -11.29 8.94
CA VAL A 280 17.67 -10.21 8.07
C VAL A 280 16.38 -9.67 8.67
N ILE A 281 16.40 -8.39 9.04
CA ILE A 281 15.36 -7.77 9.87
C ILE A 281 13.97 -7.79 9.21
N GLN A 282 13.89 -7.73 7.88
CA GLN A 282 12.63 -7.86 7.15
C GLN A 282 11.99 -9.24 7.39
N PHE A 283 12.73 -10.31 7.11
CA PHE A 283 12.24 -11.68 7.33
C PHE A 283 11.97 -12.00 8.81
N ASP A 284 12.78 -11.45 9.73
CA ASP A 284 12.49 -11.55 11.16
C ASP A 284 11.18 -10.86 11.55
N THR A 285 10.84 -9.75 10.88
CA THR A 285 9.59 -9.01 11.11
C THR A 285 8.37 -9.84 10.70
N TYR A 286 8.40 -10.53 9.55
CA TYR A 286 7.33 -11.48 9.17
C TYR A 286 7.16 -12.59 10.22
N ARG A 287 8.26 -13.19 10.68
CA ARG A 287 8.23 -14.22 11.73
C ARG A 287 7.67 -13.70 13.06
N TRP A 288 7.94 -12.44 13.42
CA TRP A 288 7.40 -11.84 14.64
C TRP A 288 5.90 -11.56 14.50
N MET A 289 5.44 -11.05 13.36
CA MET A 289 4.01 -10.87 13.09
C MET A 289 3.26 -12.21 13.18
N ARG A 290 3.78 -13.27 12.53
CA ARG A 290 3.21 -14.62 12.57
C ARG A 290 3.07 -15.18 14.00
N ARG A 291 4.00 -14.83 14.89
CA ARG A 291 3.92 -15.22 16.30
C ARG A 291 2.86 -14.42 17.07
N LEU A 292 2.71 -13.13 16.78
CA LEU A 292 1.74 -12.27 17.45
C LEU A 292 0.31 -12.62 17.08
N ASN A 293 0.03 -12.84 15.80
CA ASN A 293 -1.30 -13.20 15.30
C ASN A 293 -1.59 -14.70 15.38
N GLN A 294 -0.62 -15.53 15.79
CA GLN A 294 -0.75 -16.99 15.84
C GLN A 294 -1.14 -17.61 14.49
N ASP A 295 -0.63 -17.02 13.40
CA ASP A 295 -0.93 -17.38 12.01
C ASP A 295 -2.37 -17.10 11.55
N ASP A 296 -3.18 -16.39 12.34
CA ASP A 296 -4.49 -15.89 11.92
C ASP A 296 -4.35 -14.50 11.28
N TRP A 297 -4.26 -14.47 9.96
CA TRP A 297 -4.15 -13.24 9.18
C TRP A 297 -5.49 -12.52 8.99
N SER A 298 -6.63 -13.10 9.39
CA SER A 298 -7.92 -12.40 9.33
C SER A 298 -8.14 -11.48 10.54
N SER A 299 -7.61 -11.88 11.70
CA SER A 299 -7.70 -11.14 12.96
C SER A 299 -6.91 -9.83 12.95
N SER A 300 -7.37 -8.86 13.73
CA SER A 300 -6.68 -7.58 13.93
C SER A 300 -5.56 -7.69 14.97
N CYS A 301 -4.37 -7.22 14.64
CA CYS A 301 -3.23 -7.12 15.55
C CYS A 301 -2.39 -5.86 15.26
N PHE A 302 -2.77 -4.69 15.80
CA PHE A 302 -2.06 -3.42 15.52
C PHE A 302 -0.58 -3.42 15.92
N ALA A 303 -0.16 -4.31 16.82
CA ALA A 303 1.24 -4.50 17.16
C ALA A 303 2.11 -4.85 15.93
N THR A 304 1.54 -5.39 14.86
CA THR A 304 2.26 -5.63 13.59
C THR A 304 2.74 -4.32 12.95
N ASN A 305 1.95 -3.24 13.00
CA ASN A 305 2.37 -1.91 12.55
C ASN A 305 3.55 -1.39 13.39
N CYS A 306 3.50 -1.60 14.71
CA CYS A 306 4.58 -1.21 15.62
C CYS A 306 5.89 -1.98 15.36
N LEU A 307 5.82 -3.26 14.98
CA LEU A 307 6.99 -4.03 14.53
C LEU A 307 7.62 -3.41 13.27
N TRP A 308 6.79 -2.97 12.32
CA TRP A 308 7.30 -2.28 11.13
C TRP A 308 7.88 -0.89 11.44
N MET A 309 7.31 -0.16 12.41
CA MET A 309 7.94 1.07 12.90
C MET A 309 9.31 0.82 13.53
N ALA A 310 9.46 -0.29 14.27
CA ALA A 310 10.75 -0.73 14.80
C ALA A 310 11.73 -1.12 13.67
N TYR A 311 11.24 -1.79 12.63
CA TYR A 311 12.01 -2.09 11.41
C TYR A 311 12.51 -0.81 10.74
N LEU A 312 11.65 0.19 10.51
CA LEU A 312 12.03 1.44 9.84
C LEU A 312 13.12 2.19 10.61
N ALA A 313 13.00 2.25 11.93
CA ALA A 313 14.03 2.84 12.79
C ALA A 313 15.38 2.10 12.69
N GLU A 314 15.37 0.77 12.64
CA GLU A 314 16.58 -0.03 12.43
C GLU A 314 17.22 0.29 11.07
N MET A 315 16.41 0.37 10.00
CA MET A 315 16.91 0.66 8.65
C MET A 315 17.51 2.06 8.56
N ILE A 316 16.89 3.07 9.19
CA ILE A 316 17.47 4.42 9.27
C ILE A 316 18.83 4.40 9.97
N VAL A 317 18.97 3.67 11.08
CA VAL A 317 20.23 3.58 11.83
C VAL A 317 21.32 2.89 11.02
N LYS A 318 20.98 1.83 10.29
CA LYS A 318 21.94 1.04 9.50
C LYS A 318 22.35 1.74 8.21
N GLU A 319 21.37 2.18 7.45
CA GLU A 319 21.54 2.53 6.04
C GLU A 319 21.58 4.05 5.81
N LYS A 320 21.07 4.84 6.76
CA LYS A 320 21.10 6.31 6.72
C LYS A 320 22.03 6.89 7.79
N ALA A 321 23.02 6.11 8.21
CA ALA A 321 23.91 6.37 9.34
C ALA A 321 24.77 7.64 9.22
N ALA A 322 25.04 8.11 7.99
CA ALA A 322 25.90 9.26 7.73
C ALA A 322 25.31 10.59 8.22
N ALA A 323 23.97 10.69 8.28
CA ALA A 323 23.27 11.88 8.76
C ALA A 323 23.15 11.96 10.30
N LEU A 324 23.68 10.97 11.01
CA LEU A 324 23.39 10.72 12.43
C LEU A 324 24.65 10.61 13.27
N ASN A 325 24.69 11.35 14.38
CA ASN A 325 25.71 11.20 15.42
C ASN A 325 25.40 10.01 16.37
N ALA A 326 26.34 9.69 17.27
CA ALA A 326 26.21 8.55 18.18
C ALA A 326 25.00 8.66 19.12
N ALA A 327 24.68 9.85 19.62
CA ALA A 327 23.54 10.07 20.51
C ALA A 327 22.21 9.89 19.75
N GLN A 328 22.12 10.39 18.52
CA GLN A 328 20.94 10.25 17.67
C GLN A 328 20.70 8.78 17.27
N LYS A 329 21.76 8.04 16.91
CA LYS A 329 21.69 6.59 16.68
C LYS A 329 21.22 5.84 17.91
N ARG A 330 21.65 6.27 19.10
CA ARG A 330 21.19 5.69 20.37
C ARG A 330 19.69 5.92 20.57
N GLN A 331 19.20 7.15 20.37
CA GLN A 331 17.76 7.45 20.50
C GLN A 331 16.90 6.61 19.54
N LEU A 332 17.31 6.44 18.28
CA LEU A 332 16.59 5.58 17.33
C LEU A 332 16.60 4.10 17.73
N ARG A 333 17.69 3.60 18.31
CA ARG A 333 17.75 2.22 18.86
C ARG A 333 16.87 2.05 20.09
N GLU A 334 16.75 3.08 20.92
CA GLU A 334 15.86 3.09 22.08
C GLU A 334 14.39 3.14 21.62
N PHE A 335 14.05 3.99 20.66
CA PHE A 335 12.75 4.01 19.99
C PHE A 335 12.40 2.65 19.37
N ARG A 336 13.31 2.04 18.61
CA ARG A 336 13.12 0.70 18.04
C ARG A 336 12.68 -0.32 19.10
N LYS A 337 13.34 -0.33 20.26
CA LYS A 337 13.02 -1.27 21.35
C LYS A 337 11.63 -1.03 21.91
N ARG A 338 11.25 0.24 22.09
CA ARG A 338 9.92 0.61 22.58
C ARG A 338 8.84 0.28 21.55
N ALA A 339 9.02 0.71 20.30
CA ALA A 339 8.12 0.38 19.19
C ALA A 339 7.86 -1.12 19.07
N ALA A 340 8.89 -1.96 19.17
CA ALA A 340 8.72 -3.42 19.11
C ALA A 340 7.90 -4.03 20.28
N GLN A 341 7.62 -3.26 21.33
CA GLN A 341 6.84 -3.68 22.51
C GLN A 341 5.49 -2.94 22.61
N THR A 342 5.25 -1.95 21.76
CA THR A 342 4.01 -1.16 21.75
C THR A 342 2.89 -1.91 21.04
N LEU A 343 1.66 -1.77 21.54
CA LEU A 343 0.50 -2.52 21.03
C LEU A 343 -0.22 -1.85 19.85
N SER A 344 -0.07 -0.53 19.68
CA SER A 344 -0.70 0.23 18.59
C SER A 344 0.13 1.46 18.21
N CYS A 345 -0.01 1.95 16.98
CA CYS A 345 0.59 3.23 16.61
C CYS A 345 -0.07 4.40 17.34
N CYS A 346 -1.34 4.27 17.75
CA CYS A 346 -2.02 5.24 18.60
C CYS A 346 -1.29 5.50 19.93
N ASP A 347 -0.67 4.48 20.53
CA ASP A 347 0.19 4.66 21.70
C ASP A 347 1.57 5.19 21.31
N LEU A 348 2.08 4.73 20.16
CA LEU A 348 3.43 5.03 19.69
C LEU A 348 3.64 6.50 19.32
N ILE A 349 2.60 7.21 18.85
CA ILE A 349 2.72 8.65 18.52
C ILE A 349 3.08 9.53 19.73
N CYS A 350 2.90 9.01 20.95
CA CYS A 350 3.27 9.66 22.21
C CYS A 350 4.72 9.37 22.65
N ASP A 351 5.50 8.62 21.87
CA ASP A 351 6.90 8.31 22.21
C ASP A 351 7.77 9.59 22.29
N GLU A 352 8.74 9.58 23.20
CA GLU A 352 9.70 10.69 23.40
C GLU A 352 10.48 11.05 22.12
N LEU A 353 10.68 10.11 21.20
CA LEU A 353 11.31 10.39 19.91
C LEU A 353 10.54 11.46 19.13
N PHE A 354 9.23 11.57 19.31
CA PHE A 354 8.36 12.47 18.57
C PHE A 354 8.11 13.82 19.27
N GLN A 355 8.72 14.05 20.43
CA GLN A 355 8.54 15.28 21.20
C GLN A 355 8.83 16.53 20.35
N GLY A 356 7.86 17.43 20.26
CA GLY A 356 7.97 18.70 19.55
C GLY A 356 7.80 18.62 18.02
N LEU A 357 7.46 17.45 17.46
CA LEU A 357 7.23 17.30 16.01
C LEU A 357 5.78 17.44 15.60
N TRP A 358 4.83 17.37 16.52
CA TRP A 358 3.43 17.59 16.23
C TRP A 358 2.72 18.30 17.38
N ILE A 359 1.63 18.99 17.04
CA ILE A 359 0.75 19.66 17.99
C ILE A 359 -0.70 19.31 17.69
N ALA A 360 -1.49 19.02 18.71
CA ALA A 360 -2.93 19.01 18.59
C ALA A 360 -3.42 20.46 18.55
N LYS A 361 -4.13 20.83 17.48
CA LYS A 361 -4.82 22.11 17.40
C LYS A 361 -5.97 22.03 18.41
N ALA A 362 -6.04 23.00 19.32
CA ALA A 362 -7.23 23.13 20.14
C ALA A 362 -8.39 23.40 19.18
N ASN A 363 -9.39 22.50 19.14
CA ASN A 363 -10.62 22.74 18.42
C ASN A 363 -11.14 24.10 18.93
N ALA A 364 -11.22 25.10 18.05
CA ALA A 364 -11.84 26.37 18.37
C ALA A 364 -13.31 26.06 18.70
N LEU A 365 -13.60 25.96 20.00
CA LEU A 365 -14.93 25.75 20.55
C LEU A 365 -15.87 26.89 20.18
#